data_AF-A0A7C2QJF6-F1
#
_entry.id   AF-A0A7C2QJF6-F1
#
_cell.length_a   1.000
_cell.length_b   1.000
_cell.length_c   1.000
_cell.angle_alpha   90.00
_cell.angle_beta   90.00
_cell.angle_gamma   90.00
#
_symmetry.space_group_name_H-M   'P 1'
#
loop_
_entity.id
_entity.type
_entity.pdbx_description
1 polymer ?
#
loop_
_entity_poly.entity_id
_entity_poly.type
_entity_poly.pdbx_seq_one_letter_code
_entity_poly.pdbx_strand_id
1 'polypeptide(L)'
;EYLIINGVECEPYLTADHRLMLEKADEILEGIRIVQKIVGMPEVRIAVEINKPDAIETLERKILERGLEFQVVPLKVRYPQGDEKMVLKAVLDREVPRGGLPLDVGAVVSNVGTVYAVYEAIVWRKPLIERICTVTGQAVARPANLKVRIGTPIGEVLEDCGGFQEPPVKVVLGGPMMGFAAVDLSTPVTKGVSGIIALGKKEAALFQGNPCIRCGRCMAVCPWGLFPTVLYKLIENQEYAAAWEEGLPDCKECGCCAYVCPSRIPLVQAFKYGKLMSRKK
;
A
#
# COMPACT_ATOMS: atom_id res chain seq x y z
N GLU A 1 -12.22 -15.44 13.62
CA GLU A 1 -13.52 -14.76 13.77
C GLU A 1 -13.84 -13.95 12.54
N TYR A 2 -12.95 -13.04 12.12
CA TYR A 2 -13.22 -12.07 11.05
C TYR A 2 -12.29 -12.20 9.85
N LEU A 3 -12.85 -12.35 8.65
CA LEU A 3 -12.14 -12.13 7.40
C LEU A 3 -12.35 -10.68 6.95
N ILE A 4 -11.28 -9.91 6.95
CA ILE A 4 -11.27 -8.51 6.53
C ILE A 4 -10.70 -8.41 5.12
N ILE A 5 -11.50 -7.89 4.20
CA ILE A 5 -11.07 -7.60 2.83
C ILE A 5 -10.67 -6.14 2.76
N ASN A 6 -9.39 -5.90 2.52
CA ASN A 6 -8.80 -4.57 2.45
C ASN A 6 -8.92 -4.02 1.02
N GLY A 7 -9.92 -3.18 0.78
CA GLY A 7 -10.09 -2.37 -0.43
C GLY A 7 -9.68 -0.90 -0.22
N VAL A 8 -8.92 -0.60 0.85
CA VAL A 8 -8.42 0.75 1.12
C VAL A 8 -7.23 1.04 0.23
N GLU A 9 -7.40 1.99 -0.68
CA GLU A 9 -6.36 2.44 -1.61
C GLU A 9 -5.97 3.88 -1.26
N CYS A 10 -5.16 3.98 -0.20
CA CYS A 10 -4.79 5.26 0.43
C CYS A 10 -3.48 5.88 -0.09
N GLU A 11 -2.73 5.17 -0.94
CA GLU A 11 -1.56 5.73 -1.61
C GLU A 11 -2.03 6.77 -2.65
N PRO A 12 -1.51 8.02 -2.62
CA PRO A 12 -1.89 9.01 -3.61
C PRO A 12 -1.64 8.51 -5.04
N TYR A 13 -2.42 9.00 -6.00
CA TYR A 13 -2.44 8.62 -7.41
C TYR A 13 -3.04 7.25 -7.75
N LEU A 14 -3.00 6.27 -6.85
CA LEU A 14 -3.41 4.91 -7.18
C LEU A 14 -4.93 4.77 -7.24
N THR A 15 -5.41 4.04 -8.25
CA THR A 15 -6.84 3.78 -8.50
C THR A 15 -7.08 2.34 -9.00
N ALA A 16 -6.07 1.47 -8.91
CA ALA A 16 -6.10 0.11 -9.42
C ALA A 16 -7.11 -0.75 -8.64
N ASP A 17 -7.06 -0.69 -7.31
CA ASP A 17 -7.98 -1.44 -6.45
C ASP A 17 -9.40 -0.87 -6.57
N HIS A 18 -9.55 0.45 -6.72
CA HIS A 18 -10.85 1.09 -7.01
C HIS A 18 -11.48 0.54 -8.29
N ARG A 19 -10.74 0.54 -9.42
CA ARG A 19 -11.26 0.02 -10.69
C ARG A 19 -11.56 -1.47 -10.62
N LEU A 20 -10.73 -2.23 -9.93
CA LEU A 20 -10.98 -3.66 -9.71
C LEU A 20 -12.30 -3.88 -8.97
N MET A 21 -12.59 -3.12 -7.91
CA MET A 21 -13.85 -3.22 -7.16
C MET A 21 -15.08 -2.89 -8.01
N LEU A 22 -14.98 -2.00 -8.99
CA LEU A 22 -16.10 -1.64 -9.87
C LEU A 22 -16.31 -2.67 -10.99
N GLU A 23 -15.22 -3.05 -11.67
CA GLU A 23 -15.29 -3.86 -12.89
C GLU A 23 -15.35 -5.36 -12.62
N LYS A 24 -14.86 -5.79 -11.45
CA LYS A 24 -14.69 -7.21 -11.08
C LYS A 24 -15.33 -7.57 -9.74
N ALA A 25 -16.38 -6.85 -9.38
CA ALA A 25 -17.09 -7.05 -8.12
C ALA A 25 -17.63 -8.50 -7.96
N ASP A 26 -18.18 -9.11 -9.00
CA ASP A 26 -18.71 -10.48 -8.91
C ASP A 26 -17.60 -11.49 -8.63
N GLU A 27 -16.50 -11.38 -9.37
CA GLU A 27 -15.32 -12.21 -9.21
C GLU A 27 -14.65 -12.01 -7.85
N ILE A 28 -14.60 -10.76 -7.36
CA ILE A 28 -14.13 -10.46 -6.00
C ILE A 28 -15.03 -11.16 -4.98
N LEU A 29 -16.35 -10.98 -5.04
CA LEU A 29 -17.27 -11.58 -4.07
C LEU A 29 -17.19 -13.10 -4.07
N GLU A 30 -17.00 -13.73 -5.23
CA GLU A 30 -16.74 -15.16 -5.32
C GLU A 30 -15.38 -15.55 -4.71
N GLY A 31 -14.32 -14.79 -4.99
CA GLY A 31 -13.03 -14.95 -4.34
C GLY A 31 -13.12 -14.86 -2.82
N ILE A 32 -13.93 -13.94 -2.30
CA ILE A 32 -14.15 -13.75 -0.86
C ILE A 32 -14.79 -15.00 -0.28
N ARG A 33 -15.84 -15.56 -0.91
CA ARG A 33 -16.47 -16.83 -0.47
C ARG A 33 -15.47 -17.98 -0.42
N ILE A 34 -14.61 -18.08 -1.44
CA ILE A 34 -13.59 -19.13 -1.50
C ILE A 34 -12.61 -18.97 -0.35
N VAL A 35 -12.07 -17.76 -0.13
CA VAL A 35 -11.17 -17.48 0.98
C VAL A 35 -11.85 -17.74 2.33
N GLN A 36 -13.09 -17.26 2.51
CA GLN A 36 -13.90 -17.48 3.71
C GLN A 36 -14.01 -18.97 4.05
N LYS A 37 -14.29 -19.81 3.04
CA LYS A 37 -14.34 -21.27 3.21
C LYS A 37 -12.99 -21.88 3.58
N ILE A 38 -11.89 -21.39 3.01
CA ILE A 38 -10.53 -21.86 3.31
C ILE A 38 -10.13 -21.51 4.74
N VAL A 39 -10.39 -20.29 5.18
CA VAL A 39 -9.98 -19.82 6.52
C VAL A 39 -10.97 -20.21 7.62
N GLY A 40 -12.20 -20.62 7.26
CA GLY A 40 -13.24 -21.03 8.20
C GLY A 40 -13.74 -19.90 9.09
N MET A 41 -13.67 -18.64 8.63
CA MET A 41 -14.11 -17.47 9.40
C MET A 41 -15.52 -17.05 8.99
N PRO A 42 -16.48 -16.97 9.93
CA PRO A 42 -17.88 -16.69 9.60
C PRO A 42 -18.11 -15.24 9.16
N GLU A 43 -17.49 -14.27 9.84
CA GLU A 43 -17.76 -12.85 9.66
C GLU A 43 -16.87 -12.25 8.57
N VAL A 44 -17.46 -11.68 7.53
CA VAL A 44 -16.75 -11.04 6.42
C VAL A 44 -17.02 -9.54 6.39
N ARG A 45 -15.96 -8.74 6.43
CA ARG A 45 -16.04 -7.28 6.33
C ARG A 45 -15.16 -6.76 5.21
N ILE A 46 -15.70 -5.92 4.34
CA ILE A 46 -15.00 -5.32 3.20
C ILE A 46 -14.75 -3.85 3.52
N ALA A 47 -13.51 -3.50 3.82
CA ALA A 47 -13.10 -2.14 4.15
C ALA A 47 -12.86 -1.32 2.87
N VAL A 48 -13.61 -0.23 2.68
CA VAL A 48 -13.52 0.65 1.51
C VAL A 48 -13.51 2.11 1.98
N GLU A 49 -12.75 2.98 1.33
CA GLU A 49 -12.72 4.40 1.71
C GLU A 49 -13.99 5.14 1.28
N ILE A 50 -14.47 6.07 2.12
CA ILE A 50 -15.68 6.87 1.88
C ILE A 50 -15.62 7.78 0.64
N ASN A 51 -14.44 8.04 0.09
CA ASN A 51 -14.28 8.78 -1.17
C ASN A 51 -14.50 7.93 -2.42
N LYS A 52 -14.83 6.64 -2.27
CA LYS A 52 -15.17 5.72 -3.36
C LYS A 52 -16.63 5.24 -3.21
N PRO A 53 -17.63 6.16 -3.21
CA PRO A 53 -19.02 5.82 -2.96
C PRO A 53 -19.60 4.87 -4.03
N ASP A 54 -19.12 4.99 -5.26
CA ASP A 54 -19.46 4.12 -6.39
C ASP A 54 -19.04 2.66 -6.16
N ALA A 55 -17.86 2.43 -5.56
CA ALA A 55 -17.39 1.10 -5.20
C ALA A 55 -18.19 0.50 -4.04
N ILE A 56 -18.51 1.33 -3.03
CA ILE A 56 -19.36 0.93 -1.90
C ILE A 56 -20.74 0.49 -2.41
N GLU A 57 -21.41 1.34 -3.19
CA GLU A 57 -22.74 1.06 -3.74
C GLU A 57 -22.73 -0.19 -4.63
N THR A 58 -21.72 -0.34 -5.49
CA THR A 58 -21.60 -1.50 -6.38
C THR A 58 -21.43 -2.80 -5.59
N LEU A 59 -20.60 -2.81 -4.55
CA LEU A 59 -20.39 -3.98 -3.70
C LEU A 59 -21.64 -4.30 -2.88
N GLU A 60 -22.25 -3.32 -2.23
CA GLU A 60 -23.48 -3.50 -1.44
C GLU A 60 -24.63 -4.04 -2.28
N ARG A 61 -24.85 -3.48 -3.48
CA ARG A 61 -25.86 -3.96 -4.42
C ARG A 61 -25.63 -5.43 -4.78
N LYS A 62 -24.41 -5.80 -5.15
CA LYS A 62 -24.08 -7.18 -5.57
C LYS A 62 -24.10 -8.18 -4.42
N ILE A 63 -23.76 -7.74 -3.21
CA ILE A 63 -23.91 -8.55 -1.99
C ILE A 63 -25.38 -8.90 -1.78
N LEU A 64 -26.27 -7.89 -1.90
CA LEU A 64 -27.72 -8.09 -1.75
C LEU A 64 -28.29 -9.00 -2.85
N GLU A 65 -27.95 -8.75 -4.11
CA GLU A 65 -28.39 -9.56 -5.26
C GLU A 65 -28.01 -11.04 -5.13
N ARG A 66 -26.87 -11.33 -4.51
CA ARG A 66 -26.34 -12.70 -4.33
C ARG A 66 -26.73 -13.33 -2.99
N GLY A 67 -27.43 -12.60 -2.13
CA GLY A 67 -27.80 -13.06 -0.78
C GLY A 67 -26.60 -13.41 0.09
N LEU A 68 -25.52 -12.62 0.01
CA LEU A 68 -24.31 -12.83 0.81
C LEU A 68 -24.41 -12.07 2.13
N GLU A 69 -23.93 -12.69 3.22
CA GLU A 69 -23.87 -12.08 4.56
C GLU A 69 -22.57 -11.29 4.75
N PHE A 70 -22.17 -10.50 3.75
CA PHE A 70 -20.95 -9.69 3.80
C PHE A 70 -21.29 -8.25 4.15
N GLN A 71 -20.46 -7.60 4.96
CA GLN A 71 -20.66 -6.21 5.32
C GLN A 71 -19.60 -5.31 4.66
N VAL A 72 -20.04 -4.29 3.91
CA VAL A 72 -19.14 -3.21 3.49
C VAL A 72 -18.98 -2.22 4.64
N VAL A 73 -17.74 -1.87 4.96
CA VAL A 73 -17.39 -0.97 6.07
C VAL A 73 -16.70 0.27 5.50
N PRO A 74 -17.42 1.40 5.36
CA PRO A 74 -16.84 2.64 4.89
C PRO A 74 -15.83 3.21 5.90
N LEU A 75 -14.61 3.48 5.46
CA LEU A 75 -13.51 4.00 6.28
C LEU A 75 -13.14 5.44 5.89
N LYS A 76 -12.63 6.19 6.87
CA LYS A 76 -12.14 7.56 6.65
C LYS A 76 -10.95 7.56 5.69
N VAL A 77 -10.90 8.56 4.80
CA VAL A 77 -9.75 8.80 3.91
C VAL A 77 -8.59 9.32 4.74
N ARG A 78 -7.73 8.42 5.20
CA ARG A 78 -6.59 8.75 6.04
C ARG A 78 -5.42 7.87 5.66
N TYR A 79 -4.25 8.43 5.43
CA TYR A 79 -3.03 7.64 5.29
C TYR A 79 -2.40 7.40 6.67
N PRO A 80 -1.89 6.18 7.00
CA PRO A 80 -1.88 4.93 6.22
C PRO A 80 -2.97 3.94 6.67
N GLN A 81 -4.25 4.29 6.51
CA GLN A 81 -5.37 3.44 6.95
C GLN A 81 -5.34 2.05 6.31
N GLY A 82 -4.76 1.91 5.11
CA GLY A 82 -4.64 0.63 4.40
C GLY A 82 -3.59 -0.33 4.99
N ASP A 83 -2.79 0.07 5.98
CA ASP A 83 -1.94 -0.87 6.71
C ASP A 83 -2.78 -1.89 7.48
N GLU A 84 -2.35 -3.14 7.48
CA GLU A 84 -3.08 -4.26 8.07
C GLU A 84 -3.50 -4.02 9.53
N LYS A 85 -2.62 -3.45 10.37
CA LYS A 85 -2.94 -3.17 11.77
C LYS A 85 -3.91 -1.99 11.90
N MET A 86 -3.82 -1.02 11.00
CA MET A 86 -4.68 0.16 10.98
C MET A 86 -6.09 -0.16 10.51
N VAL A 87 -6.24 -1.00 9.47
CA VAL A 87 -7.55 -1.50 9.01
C VAL A 87 -8.23 -2.27 10.14
N LEU A 88 -7.51 -3.15 10.83
CA LEU A 88 -8.07 -3.92 11.94
C LEU A 88 -8.58 -3.03 13.07
N LYS A 89 -7.78 -2.05 13.48
CA LYS A 89 -8.21 -1.06 14.47
C LYS A 89 -9.44 -0.28 13.99
N ALA A 90 -9.50 0.09 12.71
CA ALA A 90 -10.61 0.86 12.19
C ALA A 90 -11.93 0.07 12.05
N VAL A 91 -11.83 -1.22 11.74
CA VAL A 91 -13.00 -2.08 11.46
C VAL A 91 -13.48 -2.83 12.71
N LEU A 92 -12.56 -3.24 13.58
CA LEU A 92 -12.84 -4.08 14.75
C LEU A 92 -12.58 -3.39 16.09
N ASP A 93 -11.98 -2.20 16.10
CA ASP A 93 -11.46 -1.54 17.31
C ASP A 93 -10.51 -2.45 18.13
N ARG A 94 -9.75 -3.30 17.42
CA ARG A 94 -8.76 -4.21 17.99
C ARG A 94 -7.35 -3.78 17.61
N GLU A 95 -6.46 -3.67 18.59
CA GLU A 95 -5.03 -3.41 18.36
C GLU A 95 -4.24 -4.70 18.33
N VAL A 96 -3.47 -4.90 17.26
CA VAL A 96 -2.56 -6.06 17.17
C VAL A 96 -1.32 -5.77 18.03
N PRO A 97 -0.96 -6.66 18.98
CA PRO A 97 0.19 -6.44 19.85
C PRO A 97 1.50 -6.30 19.06
N ARG A 98 2.51 -5.72 19.70
CA ARG A 98 3.87 -5.66 19.14
C ARG A 98 4.37 -7.07 18.84
N GLY A 99 4.95 -7.26 17.64
CA GLY A 99 5.38 -8.58 17.15
C GLY A 99 4.26 -9.56 16.80
N GLY A 100 3.02 -9.30 17.21
CA GLY A 100 1.87 -10.15 16.91
C GLY A 100 1.36 -10.03 15.48
N LEU A 101 0.58 -11.02 15.09
CA LEU A 101 -0.09 -11.16 13.81
C LEU A 101 -1.59 -10.84 13.95
N PRO A 102 -2.29 -10.47 12.86
CA PRO A 102 -3.75 -10.34 12.85
C PRO A 102 -4.50 -11.53 13.44
N LEU A 103 -3.95 -12.72 13.25
CA LEU A 103 -4.54 -13.96 13.74
C LEU A 103 -4.64 -13.98 15.27
N ASP A 104 -3.71 -13.32 15.97
CA ASP A 104 -3.71 -13.19 17.43
C ASP A 104 -4.89 -12.37 17.95
N VAL A 105 -5.49 -11.53 17.10
CA VAL A 105 -6.72 -10.79 17.38
C VAL A 105 -7.94 -11.36 16.65
N GLY A 106 -7.86 -12.63 16.23
CA GLY A 106 -8.97 -13.38 15.64
C GLY A 106 -9.34 -12.97 14.21
N ALA A 107 -8.45 -12.28 13.50
CA ALA A 107 -8.72 -11.74 12.17
C ALA A 107 -7.73 -12.19 11.11
N VAL A 108 -8.18 -12.28 9.87
CA VAL A 108 -7.34 -12.44 8.68
C VAL A 108 -7.61 -11.25 7.78
N VAL A 109 -6.56 -10.55 7.33
CA VAL A 109 -6.69 -9.43 6.40
C VAL A 109 -6.16 -9.85 5.03
N SER A 110 -6.93 -9.60 3.98
CA SER A 110 -6.52 -9.87 2.60
C SER A 110 -6.87 -8.70 1.70
N ASN A 111 -5.92 -8.24 0.88
CA ASN A 111 -6.18 -7.18 -0.10
C ASN A 111 -7.17 -7.66 -1.18
N VAL A 112 -7.99 -6.73 -1.69
CA VAL A 112 -8.99 -7.03 -2.72
C VAL A 112 -8.39 -7.66 -3.99
N GLY A 113 -7.22 -7.18 -4.44
CA GLY A 113 -6.48 -7.76 -5.55
C GLY A 113 -5.98 -9.18 -5.29
N THR A 114 -5.61 -9.49 -4.04
CA THR A 114 -5.24 -10.85 -3.64
C THR A 114 -6.44 -11.78 -3.72
N VAL A 115 -7.61 -11.34 -3.26
CA VAL A 115 -8.83 -12.15 -3.31
C VAL A 115 -9.28 -12.41 -4.74
N TYR A 116 -9.19 -11.39 -5.61
CA TYR A 116 -9.43 -11.57 -7.04
C TYR A 116 -8.46 -12.58 -7.67
N ALA A 117 -7.17 -12.53 -7.31
CA ALA A 117 -6.20 -13.51 -7.78
C ALA A 117 -6.50 -14.94 -7.28
N VAL A 118 -7.03 -15.08 -6.06
CA VAL A 118 -7.48 -16.39 -5.54
C VAL A 118 -8.66 -16.93 -6.35
N TYR A 119 -9.62 -16.08 -6.71
CA TYR A 119 -10.70 -16.45 -7.63
C TYR A 119 -10.14 -16.96 -8.96
N GLU A 120 -9.22 -16.22 -9.59
CA GLU A 120 -8.60 -16.65 -10.85
C GLU A 120 -7.84 -17.98 -10.72
N ALA A 121 -7.10 -18.15 -9.62
CA ALA A 121 -6.34 -19.37 -9.36
C ALA A 121 -7.23 -20.60 -9.19
N ILE A 122 -8.39 -20.47 -8.54
CA ILE A 122 -9.24 -21.61 -8.21
C ILE A 122 -10.26 -21.89 -9.31
N VAL A 123 -10.94 -20.86 -9.81
CA VAL A 123 -11.99 -21.00 -10.81
C VAL A 123 -11.42 -21.21 -12.20
N TRP A 124 -10.35 -20.47 -12.54
CA TRP A 124 -9.75 -20.48 -13.87
C TRP A 124 -8.44 -21.27 -13.97
N ARG A 125 -7.94 -21.81 -12.84
CA ARG A 125 -6.62 -22.45 -12.76
C ARG A 125 -5.49 -21.56 -13.28
N LYS A 126 -5.68 -20.24 -13.12
CA LYS A 126 -4.77 -19.23 -13.63
C LYS A 126 -3.89 -18.72 -12.48
N PRO A 127 -2.59 -19.05 -12.46
CA PRO A 127 -1.70 -18.48 -11.46
C PRO A 127 -1.59 -16.96 -11.61
N LEU A 128 -1.06 -16.27 -10.60
CA LEU A 128 -0.84 -14.84 -10.66
C LEU A 128 0.27 -14.53 -11.69
N ILE A 129 -0.14 -14.28 -12.92
CA ILE A 129 0.74 -13.95 -14.07
C ILE A 129 0.57 -12.51 -14.53
N GLU A 130 -0.46 -11.82 -14.04
CA GLU A 130 -0.76 -10.43 -14.37
C GLU A 130 -1.30 -9.69 -13.16
N ARG A 131 -1.16 -8.37 -13.17
CA ARG A 131 -1.60 -7.47 -12.10
C ARG A 131 -2.17 -6.18 -12.70
N ILE A 132 -3.19 -5.64 -12.05
CA ILE A 132 -3.70 -4.31 -12.38
C ILE A 132 -2.78 -3.27 -11.75
N CYS A 133 -2.34 -2.31 -12.55
CA CYS A 133 -1.38 -1.29 -12.18
C CYS A 133 -1.86 0.09 -12.65
N THR A 134 -1.80 1.09 -11.77
CA THR A 134 -2.07 2.49 -12.15
C THR A 134 -0.82 3.12 -12.75
N VAL A 135 -0.87 3.53 -14.01
CA VAL A 135 0.19 4.28 -14.68
C VAL A 135 -0.21 5.75 -14.73
N THR A 136 0.58 6.63 -14.11
CA THR A 136 0.19 8.03 -13.89
C THR A 136 1.39 8.93 -13.52
N GLY A 137 1.12 10.18 -13.15
CA GLY A 137 2.11 11.22 -12.89
C GLY A 137 2.24 12.20 -14.06
N GLN A 138 2.74 13.40 -13.78
CA GLN A 138 2.77 14.49 -14.75
C GLN A 138 3.60 14.16 -16.00
N ALA A 139 4.60 13.29 -15.90
CA ALA A 139 5.43 12.95 -17.06
C ALA A 139 4.75 11.94 -18.01
N VAL A 140 3.67 11.28 -17.61
CA VAL A 140 2.96 10.28 -18.45
C VAL A 140 1.99 10.98 -19.41
N ALA A 141 2.06 10.63 -20.69
CA ALA A 141 1.21 11.23 -21.73
C ALA A 141 -0.28 10.84 -21.58
N ARG A 142 -0.57 9.56 -21.34
CA ARG A 142 -1.93 9.04 -21.14
C ARG A 142 -2.01 8.16 -19.89
N PRO A 143 -2.32 8.75 -18.71
CA PRO A 143 -2.55 7.98 -17.49
C PRO A 143 -3.68 6.96 -17.66
N ALA A 144 -3.50 5.76 -17.15
CA ALA A 144 -4.46 4.66 -17.24
C ALA A 144 -4.24 3.61 -16.16
N ASN A 145 -5.28 2.81 -15.89
CA ASN A 145 -5.11 1.53 -15.18
C ASN A 145 -4.93 0.43 -16.23
N LEU A 146 -3.82 -0.29 -16.16
CA LEU A 146 -3.48 -1.34 -17.12
C LEU A 146 -3.40 -2.69 -16.42
N LYS A 147 -3.78 -3.74 -17.14
CA LYS A 147 -3.53 -5.11 -16.73
C LYS A 147 -2.22 -5.57 -17.36
N VAL A 148 -1.20 -5.75 -16.54
CA VAL A 148 0.18 -5.94 -16.99
C VAL A 148 0.69 -7.30 -16.58
N ARG A 149 1.43 -7.99 -17.46
CA ARG A 149 2.07 -9.27 -17.12
C ARG A 149 3.22 -9.03 -16.13
N ILE A 150 3.33 -9.93 -15.17
CA ILE A 150 4.49 -9.94 -14.28
C ILE A 150 5.74 -10.27 -15.11
N GLY A 151 6.77 -9.43 -14.96
CA GLY A 151 8.00 -9.49 -15.74
C GLY A 151 8.09 -8.46 -16.88
N THR A 152 6.98 -7.82 -17.29
CA THR A 152 7.03 -6.78 -18.32
C THR A 152 7.90 -5.60 -17.84
N PRO A 153 8.87 -5.13 -18.65
CA PRO A 153 9.63 -3.92 -18.35
C PRO A 153 8.73 -2.70 -18.19
N ILE A 154 8.98 -1.87 -17.18
CA ILE A 154 8.16 -0.68 -16.96
C ILE A 154 8.19 0.30 -18.14
N GLY A 155 9.27 0.31 -18.93
CA GLY A 155 9.37 1.10 -20.16
C GLY A 155 8.28 0.76 -21.17
N GLU A 156 8.05 -0.53 -21.43
CA GLU A 156 7.00 -1.00 -22.35
C GLU A 156 5.60 -0.60 -21.85
N VAL A 157 5.37 -0.71 -20.54
CA VAL A 157 4.10 -0.30 -19.93
C VAL A 157 3.87 1.21 -20.08
N LEU A 158 4.92 2.01 -19.98
CA LEU A 158 4.85 3.46 -20.19
C LEU A 158 4.63 3.80 -21.67
N GLU A 159 5.23 3.05 -22.60
CA GLU A 159 5.00 3.19 -24.04
C GLU A 159 3.54 2.91 -24.42
N ASP A 160 2.89 1.90 -23.82
CA ASP A 160 1.44 1.65 -23.97
C ASP A 160 0.59 2.83 -23.48
N CYS A 161 1.11 3.61 -22.53
CA CYS A 161 0.53 4.88 -22.07
C CYS A 161 0.95 6.10 -22.91
N GLY A 162 1.50 5.90 -24.10
CA GLY A 162 1.94 6.97 -25.01
C GLY A 162 3.31 7.56 -24.65
N GLY A 163 4.07 6.90 -23.76
CA GLY A 163 5.39 7.33 -23.33
C GLY A 163 5.38 8.58 -22.45
N PHE A 164 6.48 9.31 -22.49
CA PHE A 164 6.67 10.51 -21.69
C PHE A 164 6.31 11.78 -22.47
N GLN A 165 5.45 12.62 -21.90
CA GLN A 165 5.17 13.96 -22.44
C GLN A 165 6.24 14.99 -22.02
N GLU A 166 6.98 14.72 -20.95
CA GLU A 166 8.18 15.45 -20.55
C GLU A 166 9.20 14.50 -19.91
N PRO A 167 10.51 14.81 -19.92
CA PRO A 167 11.51 13.97 -19.27
C PRO A 167 11.21 13.80 -17.77
N PRO A 168 10.99 12.57 -17.28
CA PRO A 168 10.70 12.34 -15.88
C PRO A 168 11.95 12.61 -15.03
N VAL A 169 11.75 13.21 -13.86
CA VAL A 169 12.81 13.33 -12.86
C VAL A 169 12.99 12.00 -12.13
N LYS A 170 11.89 11.29 -11.89
CA LYS A 170 11.87 10.02 -11.16
C LYS A 170 10.68 9.17 -11.59
N VAL A 171 10.91 7.88 -11.72
CA VAL A 171 9.83 6.88 -11.85
C VAL A 171 9.73 6.11 -10.53
N VAL A 172 8.52 6.02 -9.99
CA VAL A 172 8.21 5.34 -8.72
C VAL A 172 7.33 4.13 -8.98
N LEU A 173 7.70 2.99 -8.41
CA LEU A 173 6.96 1.74 -8.45
C LEU A 173 6.18 1.56 -7.14
N GLY A 174 4.87 1.40 -7.23
CA GLY A 174 3.93 1.49 -6.11
C GLY A 174 3.34 2.90 -5.97
N GLY A 175 3.01 3.28 -4.73
CA GLY A 175 2.56 4.63 -4.42
C GLY A 175 3.71 5.59 -4.09
N PRO A 176 3.47 6.91 -4.06
CA PRO A 176 4.52 7.90 -3.80
C PRO A 176 5.05 7.87 -2.37
N MET A 177 4.33 7.26 -1.42
CA MET A 177 4.74 7.21 -0.01
C MET A 177 5.63 6.00 0.26
N MET A 178 5.14 4.78 -0.01
CA MET A 178 5.88 3.53 0.27
C MET A 178 6.66 2.97 -0.92
N GLY A 179 6.42 3.47 -2.13
CA GLY A 179 7.01 2.95 -3.36
C GLY A 179 8.53 3.12 -3.45
N PHE A 180 9.09 2.51 -4.49
CA PHE A 180 10.53 2.49 -4.74
C PHE A 180 10.85 3.25 -6.01
N ALA A 181 12.00 3.94 -6.02
CA ALA A 181 12.51 4.51 -7.26
C ALA A 181 12.90 3.37 -8.21
N ALA A 182 12.42 3.39 -9.44
CA ALA A 182 12.98 2.52 -10.48
C ALA A 182 14.45 2.91 -10.73
N VAL A 183 15.32 1.91 -10.85
CA VAL A 183 16.73 2.13 -11.19
C VAL A 183 16.85 2.55 -12.65
N ASP A 184 16.12 1.85 -13.51
CA ASP A 184 16.02 2.10 -14.94
C ASP A 184 14.70 1.51 -15.50
N LEU A 185 14.39 1.81 -16.76
CA LEU A 185 13.12 1.42 -17.39
C LEU A 185 13.03 -0.07 -17.76
N SER A 186 14.12 -0.83 -17.67
CA SER A 186 14.10 -2.29 -17.82
C SER A 186 13.67 -3.02 -16.55
N THR A 187 13.51 -2.30 -15.43
CA THR A 187 12.99 -2.87 -14.17
C THR A 187 11.66 -3.58 -14.44
N PRO A 188 11.49 -4.85 -14.04
CA PRO A 188 10.28 -5.59 -14.33
C PRO A 188 9.14 -5.21 -13.37
N VAL A 189 7.91 -5.24 -13.89
CA VAL A 189 6.70 -5.22 -13.08
C VAL A 189 6.63 -6.52 -12.26
N THR A 190 6.47 -6.40 -10.94
CA THR A 190 6.33 -7.54 -10.02
C THR A 190 4.95 -7.56 -9.37
N LYS A 191 4.62 -8.65 -8.67
CA LYS A 191 3.34 -8.79 -7.94
C LYS A 191 3.04 -7.67 -6.93
N GLY A 192 4.06 -6.94 -6.47
CA GLY A 192 3.92 -5.85 -5.50
C GLY A 192 3.72 -4.48 -6.15
N VAL A 193 3.86 -4.36 -7.47
CA VAL A 193 3.74 -3.08 -8.18
C VAL A 193 2.26 -2.79 -8.44
N SER A 194 1.65 -1.98 -7.58
CA SER A 194 0.27 -1.46 -7.77
C SER A 194 0.21 -0.20 -8.63
N GLY A 195 1.33 0.48 -8.83
CA GLY A 195 1.40 1.69 -9.66
C GLY A 195 2.77 1.92 -10.28
N ILE A 196 2.80 2.68 -11.38
CA ILE A 196 3.98 3.22 -12.03
C ILE A 196 3.74 4.73 -12.17
N ILE A 197 4.45 5.52 -11.37
CA ILE A 197 4.28 6.97 -11.30
C ILE A 197 5.50 7.65 -11.89
N ALA A 198 5.36 8.32 -13.03
CA ALA A 198 6.43 9.11 -13.63
C ALA A 198 6.28 10.58 -13.22
N LEU A 199 7.16 11.04 -12.33
CA LEU A 199 7.09 12.37 -11.74
C LEU A 199 7.84 13.40 -12.59
N GLY A 200 7.15 14.47 -12.92
CA GLY A 200 7.69 15.63 -13.62
C GLY A 200 8.52 16.55 -12.71
N LYS A 201 9.08 17.63 -13.27
CA LYS A 201 9.87 18.61 -12.50
C LYS A 201 9.07 19.34 -11.42
N LYS A 202 7.76 19.51 -11.61
CA LYS A 202 6.91 20.22 -10.64
C LYS A 202 6.55 19.33 -9.45
N GLU A 203 6.48 18.01 -9.66
CA GLU A 203 6.11 17.02 -8.63
C GLU A 203 7.33 16.51 -7.88
N ALA A 204 8.44 16.29 -8.57
CA ALA A 204 9.68 15.81 -8.00
C ALA A 204 10.65 16.97 -7.76
N ALA A 205 10.59 17.54 -6.57
CA ALA A 205 11.65 18.41 -6.10
C ALA A 205 12.70 17.59 -5.35
N LEU A 206 13.96 17.70 -5.81
CA LEU A 206 15.11 17.11 -5.14
C LEU A 206 15.47 18.02 -3.96
N PHE A 207 15.19 17.56 -2.75
CA PHE A 207 15.57 18.29 -1.55
C PHE A 207 16.86 17.74 -0.99
N GLN A 208 17.86 18.61 -0.81
CA GLN A 208 18.95 18.34 0.10
C GLN A 208 18.41 18.60 1.51
N GLY A 209 18.35 17.57 2.34
CA GLY A 209 17.81 17.66 3.70
C GLY A 209 18.59 18.71 4.51
N ASN A 210 17.87 19.48 5.32
CA ASN A 210 18.46 20.40 6.29
C ASN A 210 18.63 19.72 7.65
N PRO A 211 19.46 20.27 8.55
CA PRO A 211 19.55 19.79 9.93
C PRO A 211 18.18 19.77 10.64
N CYS A 212 18.01 18.81 11.54
CA CYS A 212 16.79 18.68 12.34
C CYS A 212 16.62 19.86 13.30
N ILE A 213 15.49 20.57 13.18
CA ILE A 213 15.12 21.67 14.09
C ILE A 213 14.36 21.21 15.35
N ARG A 214 14.24 19.89 15.57
CA ARG A 214 13.60 19.27 16.75
C ARG A 214 12.16 19.73 17.03
N CYS A 215 11.38 20.02 15.98
CA CYS A 215 10.00 20.52 16.10
C CYS A 215 8.97 19.47 16.59
N GLY A 216 9.32 18.18 16.69
CA GLY A 216 8.43 17.12 17.18
C GLY A 216 7.29 16.66 16.26
N ARG A 217 7.05 17.32 15.12
CA ARG A 217 5.97 16.97 14.19
C ARG A 217 5.98 15.50 13.74
N CYS A 218 7.17 14.95 13.50
CA CYS A 218 7.32 13.55 13.08
C CYS A 218 6.84 12.54 14.14
N MET A 219 6.93 12.88 15.43
CA MET A 219 6.42 12.05 16.53
C MET A 219 4.90 12.10 16.58
N ALA A 220 4.33 13.31 16.46
CA ALA A 220 2.89 13.54 16.52
C ALA A 220 2.11 12.82 15.40
N VAL A 221 2.74 12.59 14.24
CA VAL A 221 2.09 11.91 13.11
C VAL A 221 2.45 10.44 12.98
N CYS A 222 3.33 9.88 13.82
CA CYS A 222 3.74 8.48 13.70
C CYS A 222 2.58 7.55 14.13
N PRO A 223 2.01 6.74 13.22
CA PRO A 223 0.90 5.85 13.57
C PRO A 223 1.26 4.76 14.58
N TRP A 224 2.55 4.39 14.66
CA TRP A 224 3.08 3.38 15.57
C TRP A 224 3.68 3.97 16.85
N GLY A 225 3.51 5.28 17.09
CA GLY A 225 4.00 5.94 18.31
C GLY A 225 5.52 5.91 18.48
N LEU A 226 6.28 5.78 17.38
CA LEU A 226 7.74 5.76 17.42
C LEU A 226 8.31 7.18 17.60
N PHE A 227 9.61 7.23 17.90
CA PHE A 227 10.39 8.47 17.98
C PHE A 227 11.35 8.60 16.76
N PRO A 228 10.86 9.06 15.57
CA PRO A 228 11.68 9.09 14.35
C PRO A 228 13.02 9.81 14.49
N THR A 229 13.08 10.89 15.26
CA THR A 229 14.32 11.66 15.46
C THR A 229 15.36 10.90 16.29
N VAL A 230 14.92 10.09 17.25
CA VAL A 230 15.81 9.25 18.07
C VAL A 230 16.37 8.13 17.19
N LEU A 231 15.47 7.40 16.51
CA LEU A 231 15.85 6.34 15.56
C LEU A 231 16.82 6.84 14.50
N TYR A 232 16.53 8.01 13.89
CA TYR A 232 17.39 8.59 12.87
C TYR A 232 18.80 8.89 13.41
N LYS A 233 18.89 9.49 14.60
CA LYS A 233 20.18 9.83 15.22
C LYS A 233 20.99 8.58 15.56
N LEU A 234 20.36 7.55 16.11
CA LEU A 234 21.02 6.27 16.40
C LEU A 234 21.59 5.63 15.13
N ILE A 235 20.82 5.67 14.03
CA ILE A 235 21.26 5.11 12.73
C ILE A 235 22.42 5.92 12.14
N GLU A 236 22.36 7.26 12.18
CA GLU A 236 23.44 8.14 11.71
C GLU A 236 24.74 7.91 12.50
N ASN A 237 24.63 7.64 13.81
CA ASN A 237 25.74 7.30 14.68
C ASN A 237 26.20 5.82 14.53
N GLN A 238 25.60 5.04 13.64
CA GLN A 238 25.86 3.61 13.46
C GLN A 238 25.53 2.74 14.69
N GLU A 239 24.70 3.24 15.60
CA GLU A 239 24.21 2.56 16.81
C GLU A 239 22.99 1.67 16.48
N TYR A 240 23.16 0.74 15.52
CA TYR A 240 22.06 -0.04 14.95
C TYR A 240 21.37 -0.99 15.94
N ALA A 241 22.09 -1.47 16.96
CA ALA A 241 21.52 -2.33 18.01
C ALA A 241 20.58 -1.52 18.91
N ALA A 242 21.02 -0.34 19.34
CA ALA A 242 20.18 0.58 20.11
C ALA A 242 18.95 1.01 19.30
N ALA A 243 19.11 1.32 18.00
CA ALA A 243 17.97 1.63 17.14
C ALA A 243 16.96 0.47 17.06
N TRP A 244 17.45 -0.77 17.03
CA TRP A 244 16.60 -1.96 17.01
C TRP A 244 15.79 -2.09 18.29
N GLU A 245 16.43 -1.97 19.45
CA GLU A 245 15.79 -2.01 20.77
C GLU A 245 14.79 -0.87 20.97
N GLU A 246 15.07 0.31 20.43
CA GLU A 246 14.19 1.49 20.48
C GLU A 246 12.91 1.35 19.60
N GLY A 247 12.78 0.25 18.85
CA GLY A 247 11.56 -0.06 18.09
C GLY A 247 11.66 0.20 16.58
N LEU A 248 12.86 0.31 16.01
CA LEU A 248 13.05 0.33 14.55
C LEU A 248 12.31 -0.81 13.80
N PRO A 249 12.22 -2.06 14.31
CA PRO A 249 11.48 -3.13 13.65
C PRO A 249 9.99 -2.84 13.43
N ASP A 250 9.38 -2.07 14.32
CA ASP A 250 7.96 -1.72 14.25
C ASP A 250 7.66 -0.67 13.18
N CYS A 251 8.67 0.08 12.73
CA CYS A 251 8.49 1.08 11.69
C CYS A 251 7.98 0.43 10.40
N LYS A 252 6.90 0.92 9.79
CA LYS A 252 6.41 0.40 8.49
C LYS A 252 6.87 1.20 7.28
N GLU A 253 7.81 2.13 7.46
CA GLU A 253 8.39 2.92 6.35
C GLU A 253 7.35 3.72 5.54
N CYS A 254 6.19 4.02 6.15
CA CYS A 254 5.07 4.74 5.53
C CYS A 254 5.38 6.19 5.09
N GLY A 255 6.47 6.78 5.55
CA GLY A 255 6.84 8.15 5.17
C GLY A 255 6.00 9.28 5.77
N CYS A 256 5.01 9.03 6.66
CA CYS A 256 4.28 10.10 7.36
C CYS A 256 5.23 11.11 8.03
N CYS A 257 6.27 10.60 8.71
CA CYS A 257 7.26 11.41 9.40
C CYS A 257 8.14 12.24 8.43
N ALA A 258 8.49 11.67 7.27
CA ALA A 258 9.29 12.35 6.25
C ALA A 258 8.47 13.44 5.54
N TYR A 259 7.20 13.16 5.25
CA TYR A 259 6.30 14.09 4.58
C TYR A 259 6.07 15.38 5.38
N VAL A 260 5.86 15.28 6.70
CA VAL A 260 5.62 16.46 7.55
C VAL A 260 6.89 17.18 8.01
N CYS A 261 8.07 16.63 7.70
CA CYS A 261 9.34 17.16 8.20
C CYS A 261 9.68 18.48 7.49
N PRO A 262 9.72 19.63 8.19
CA PRO A 262 10.09 20.90 7.56
C PRO A 262 11.55 20.90 7.08
N SER A 263 12.41 20.14 7.75
CA SER A 263 13.82 19.96 7.39
C SER A 263 14.02 18.96 6.24
N ARG A 264 12.98 18.23 5.81
CA ARG A 264 13.02 17.21 4.73
C ARG A 264 14.16 16.21 4.88
N ILE A 265 14.38 15.77 6.11
CA ILE A 265 15.37 14.73 6.44
C ILE A 265 14.92 13.41 5.78
N PRO A 266 15.82 12.63 5.17
CA PRO A 266 15.49 11.37 4.50
C PRO A 266 15.23 10.23 5.51
N LEU A 267 14.25 10.42 6.40
CA LEU A 267 13.93 9.50 7.50
C LEU A 267 13.63 8.08 7.02
N VAL A 268 12.83 7.92 5.96
CA VAL A 268 12.44 6.59 5.44
C VAL A 268 13.66 5.84 4.91
N GLN A 269 14.53 6.52 4.17
CA GLN A 269 15.76 5.95 3.62
C GLN A 269 16.69 5.52 4.74
N ALA A 270 16.86 6.35 5.77
CA ALA A 270 17.65 6.01 6.95
C ALA A 270 17.07 4.79 7.69
N PHE A 271 15.76 4.70 7.88
CA PHE A 271 15.15 3.55 8.56
C PHE A 271 15.27 2.26 7.75
N LYS A 272 15.08 2.32 6.42
CA LYS A 272 15.34 1.19 5.52
C LYS A 272 16.79 0.70 5.65
N TYR A 273 17.74 1.64 5.61
CA TYR A 273 19.16 1.35 5.79
C TYR A 273 19.48 0.76 7.17
N GLY A 274 18.97 1.38 8.24
CA GLY A 274 19.16 0.91 9.61
C GLY A 274 18.68 -0.53 9.79
N LYS A 275 17.48 -0.88 9.30
CA LYS A 275 16.96 -2.25 9.37
C LYS A 275 17.82 -3.26 8.61
N LEU A 276 18.35 -2.87 7.46
CA LEU A 276 19.24 -3.71 6.67
C LEU A 276 20.56 -3.95 7.41
N MET A 277 21.09 -2.94 8.11
CA MET A 277 22.34 -3.05 8.87
C MET A 277 22.15 -3.81 10.19
N SER A 278 21.02 -3.63 10.90
CA SER A 278 20.72 -4.38 12.13
C SER A 278 20.56 -5.89 11.89
N ARG A 279 20.22 -6.33 10.67
CA ARG A 279 20.08 -7.76 10.31
C ARG A 279 21.39 -8.44 9.92
N LYS A 280 22.49 -7.70 9.78
CA LYS A 280 23.81 -8.24 9.39
C LYS A 280 24.66 -8.70 10.60
N LYS A 281 24.14 -8.62 11.81
CA LYS A 281 24.74 -9.15 13.04
C LYS A 281 23.88 -10.28 13.58
#